data_AF-A0A8H5QRH0-F1
#
_entry.id   AF-A0A8H5QRH0-F1
#
_cell.length_a   1.000
_cell.length_b   1.000
_cell.length_c   1.000
_cell.angle_alpha   90.00
_cell.angle_beta   90.00
_cell.angle_gamma   90.00
#
_symmetry.space_group_name_H-M   'P 1'
#
loop_
_entity.id
_entity.type
_entity.pdbx_description
1 polymer ?
#
loop_
_entity_poly.entity_id
_entity_poly.type
_entity_poly.pdbx_seq_one_letter_code
_entity_poly.pdbx_strand_id
1 'polypeptide(L)'
;MPSLMHLPLEMLGEIGGHLQVQDLRSCTLACKTLDAGMSMHLFYKLAFAGTRSSMAEVLMRFLANINQSRIQAMIRACRSLQIEVLPTDIEPFHECRDLLPALILSAKRNLPSVTTVSLALHGLSKPEMSSLQRMLKETPSWDSVTVFMSDVSAATLSKLLRHSMVNVTTIDVIPSIGRQEVVSIKESCPRVQKLRVNMKTPFNEFLKHLRGSARAKIKELDNLQQLLIRENGPTDVFPIGGIPRPVDIPHRLCLIAGQLQGMSSLRQLSIEFHPRIMTWILPTRPLIAGHHLRIDLDEFLMRAIRAMAGMLPRVEEICLVERSAEFNGVNLIHRGVRGDDRVMAVTVEAPGDENDFPLNVSR
;
A
#
# COMPACT_ATOMS: atom_id res chain seq x y z
N MET A 1 -34.99 -29.49 8.56
CA MET A 1 -33.81 -28.71 8.12
C MET A 1 -32.64 -29.09 9.02
N PRO A 2 -31.43 -29.30 8.50
CA PRO A 2 -30.25 -29.55 9.35
C PRO A 2 -29.98 -28.31 10.22
N SER A 3 -29.59 -28.53 11.47
CA SER A 3 -29.27 -27.44 12.39
C SER A 3 -27.96 -26.77 11.98
N LEU A 4 -27.96 -25.43 11.96
CA LEU A 4 -26.78 -24.59 11.68
C LEU A 4 -25.59 -24.92 12.59
N MET A 5 -25.83 -25.53 13.77
CA MET A 5 -24.78 -25.92 14.71
C MET A 5 -23.90 -27.09 14.25
N HIS A 6 -24.30 -27.82 13.20
CA HIS A 6 -23.53 -28.95 12.65
C HIS A 6 -22.83 -28.59 11.35
N LEU A 7 -22.90 -27.33 10.91
CA LEU A 7 -22.17 -26.88 9.74
C LEU A 7 -20.67 -26.83 10.05
N PRO A 8 -19.81 -27.21 9.08
CA PRO A 8 -18.38 -26.98 9.16
C PRO A 8 -18.06 -25.50 9.40
N LEU A 9 -16.96 -25.22 10.09
CA LEU A 9 -16.52 -23.84 10.39
C LEU A 9 -16.30 -23.03 9.11
N GLU A 10 -15.91 -23.69 8.02
CA GLU A 10 -15.72 -23.09 6.70
C GLU A 10 -17.04 -22.56 6.13
N MET A 11 -18.13 -23.35 6.21
CA MET A 11 -19.47 -22.93 5.78
C MET A 11 -20.05 -21.84 6.67
N LEU A 12 -19.81 -21.92 7.98
CA LEU A 12 -20.18 -20.85 8.90
C LEU A 12 -19.41 -19.56 8.62
N GLY A 13 -18.15 -19.68 8.21
CA GLY A 13 -17.36 -18.56 7.73
C GLY A 13 -17.96 -17.93 6.47
N GLU A 14 -18.26 -18.73 5.44
CA GLU A 14 -18.89 -18.21 4.21
C GLU A 14 -20.19 -17.46 4.51
N ILE A 15 -21.05 -18.01 5.36
CA ILE A 15 -22.29 -17.33 5.80
C ILE A 15 -21.95 -16.02 6.51
N GLY A 16 -20.97 -16.03 7.42
CA GLY A 16 -20.51 -14.85 8.15
C GLY A 16 -19.98 -13.73 7.24
N GLY A 17 -19.38 -14.08 6.10
CA GLY A 17 -18.92 -13.12 5.10
C GLY A 17 -20.04 -12.25 4.47
N HIS A 18 -21.29 -12.69 4.57
CA HIS A 18 -22.46 -11.98 4.04
C HIS A 18 -23.28 -11.23 5.10
N LEU A 19 -22.90 -11.34 6.38
CA LEU A 19 -23.65 -10.74 7.48
C LEU A 19 -23.08 -9.37 7.87
N GLN A 20 -23.97 -8.46 8.30
CA GLN A 20 -23.53 -7.20 8.88
C GLN A 20 -22.93 -7.42 10.27
N VAL A 21 -22.11 -6.47 10.74
CA VAL A 21 -21.43 -6.57 12.04
C VAL A 21 -22.42 -6.76 13.20
N GLN A 22 -23.61 -6.16 13.12
CA GLN A 22 -24.64 -6.32 14.14
C GLN A 22 -25.22 -7.75 14.15
N ASP A 23 -25.48 -8.32 12.99
CA ASP A 23 -25.99 -9.69 12.85
C ASP A 23 -24.94 -10.70 13.31
N LEU A 24 -23.68 -10.48 12.93
CA LEU A 24 -22.56 -11.29 13.40
C LEU A 24 -22.46 -11.30 14.93
N ARG A 25 -22.60 -10.12 15.58
CA ARG A 25 -22.62 -10.03 17.06
C ARG A 25 -23.77 -10.83 17.65
N SER A 26 -24.98 -10.72 17.10
CA SER A 26 -26.12 -11.52 17.56
C SER A 26 -25.89 -13.02 17.36
N CYS A 27 -25.26 -13.44 16.26
CA CYS A 27 -24.91 -14.83 16.00
C CYS A 27 -23.87 -15.37 16.99
N THR A 28 -22.85 -14.58 17.36
CA THR A 28 -21.87 -15.01 18.39
C THR A 28 -22.49 -15.22 19.77
N LEU A 29 -23.59 -14.53 20.07
CA LEU A 29 -24.32 -14.69 21.32
C LEU A 29 -25.27 -15.90 21.31
N ALA A 30 -25.64 -16.41 20.14
CA ALA A 30 -26.63 -17.47 19.99
C ALA A 30 -26.09 -18.85 20.40
N CYS A 31 -24.87 -19.22 20.00
CA CYS A 31 -24.23 -20.45 20.46
C CYS A 31 -22.70 -20.47 20.25
N LYS A 32 -21.99 -21.35 20.98
CA LYS A 32 -20.52 -21.47 20.93
C LYS A 32 -19.96 -21.89 19.56
N THR A 33 -20.69 -22.72 18.81
CA THR A 33 -20.24 -23.18 17.48
C THR A 33 -20.30 -22.06 16.46
N LEU A 34 -21.38 -21.26 16.51
CA LEU A 34 -21.51 -20.05 15.72
C LEU A 34 -20.51 -18.99 16.15
N ASP A 35 -20.24 -18.85 17.46
CA ASP A 35 -19.20 -17.95 17.96
C ASP A 35 -17.84 -18.25 17.34
N ALA A 36 -17.43 -19.51 17.30
CA ALA A 36 -16.15 -19.91 16.69
C ALA A 36 -16.07 -19.60 15.18
N GLY A 37 -17.16 -19.83 14.42
CA GLY A 37 -17.20 -19.54 12.99
C GLY A 37 -17.29 -18.04 12.67
N MET A 38 -18.15 -17.31 13.40
CA MET A 38 -18.43 -15.89 13.15
C MET A 38 -17.36 -14.97 13.72
N SER A 39 -16.64 -15.40 14.78
CA SER A 39 -15.49 -14.67 15.34
C SER A 39 -14.41 -14.41 14.29
N MET A 40 -14.20 -15.33 13.34
CA MET A 40 -13.24 -15.17 12.24
C MET A 40 -13.57 -13.97 11.34
N HIS A 41 -14.86 -13.66 11.16
CA HIS A 41 -15.31 -12.52 10.37
C HIS A 41 -15.36 -11.23 11.20
N LEU A 42 -15.86 -11.31 12.44
CA LEU A 42 -15.95 -10.17 13.34
C LEU A 42 -14.59 -9.58 13.71
N PHE A 43 -13.60 -10.45 13.91
CA PHE A 43 -12.29 -10.07 14.42
C PHE A 43 -11.18 -10.23 13.38
N TYR A 44 -11.54 -10.36 12.10
CA TYR A 44 -10.60 -10.45 10.98
C TYR A 44 -9.58 -9.30 10.98
N LYS A 45 -10.05 -8.08 11.27
CA LYS A 45 -9.25 -6.87 11.32
C LYS A 45 -9.23 -6.29 12.73
N LEU A 46 -8.02 -6.07 13.26
CA LEU A 46 -7.79 -5.28 14.47
C LEU A 46 -7.09 -3.98 14.09
N ALA A 47 -7.63 -2.85 14.57
CA ALA A 47 -7.07 -1.53 14.34
C ALA A 47 -6.85 -0.82 15.68
N PHE A 48 -5.64 -0.34 15.88
CA PHE A 48 -5.25 0.54 16.97
C PHE A 48 -4.88 1.89 16.37
N ALA A 49 -5.67 2.92 16.66
CA ALA A 49 -5.44 4.27 16.14
C ALA A 49 -5.62 5.29 17.27
N GLY A 50 -4.68 6.22 17.38
CA GLY A 50 -4.76 7.27 18.40
C GLY A 50 -3.46 8.04 18.61
N THR A 51 -3.50 9.00 19.51
CA THR A 51 -2.31 9.72 20.02
C THR A 51 -1.37 8.78 20.78
N ARG A 52 -0.13 9.20 21.04
CA ARG A 52 0.85 8.40 21.82
C ARG A 52 0.27 7.85 23.13
N SER A 53 -0.35 8.71 23.94
CA SER A 53 -0.89 8.34 25.26
C SER A 53 -2.06 7.36 25.15
N SER A 54 -3.01 7.63 24.25
CA SER A 54 -4.16 6.73 24.02
C SER A 54 -3.72 5.39 23.44
N MET A 55 -2.74 5.38 22.54
CA MET A 55 -2.16 4.15 21.98
C MET A 55 -1.46 3.32 23.05
N ALA A 56 -0.68 3.94 23.93
CA ALA A 56 -0.04 3.22 25.03
C ALA A 56 -1.09 2.58 25.96
N GLU A 57 -2.11 3.33 26.35
CA GLU A 57 -3.19 2.84 27.20
C GLU A 57 -3.96 1.68 26.56
N VAL A 58 -4.38 1.82 25.29
CA VAL A 58 -5.14 0.79 24.59
C VAL A 58 -4.31 -0.48 24.40
N LEU A 59 -3.03 -0.35 24.01
CA LEU A 59 -2.15 -1.51 23.85
C LEU A 59 -1.85 -2.18 25.19
N MET A 60 -1.64 -1.42 26.27
CA MET A 60 -1.48 -1.99 27.61
C MET A 60 -2.72 -2.75 28.05
N ARG A 61 -3.93 -2.18 27.86
CA ARG A 61 -5.19 -2.86 28.18
C ARG A 61 -5.38 -4.12 27.34
N PHE A 62 -5.06 -4.08 26.06
CA PHE A 62 -5.11 -5.27 25.19
C PHE A 62 -4.16 -6.36 25.71
N LEU A 63 -2.90 -6.00 25.98
CA LEU A 63 -1.87 -6.92 26.44
C LEU A 63 -2.15 -7.48 27.85
N ALA A 64 -2.72 -6.69 28.75
CA ALA A 64 -3.13 -7.15 30.08
C ALA A 64 -4.27 -8.18 30.02
N ASN A 65 -5.11 -8.12 28.98
CA ASN A 65 -6.29 -8.96 28.83
C ASN A 65 -6.09 -10.14 27.87
N ILE A 66 -4.86 -10.44 27.44
CA ILE A 66 -4.59 -11.53 26.47
C ILE A 66 -5.11 -12.88 26.89
N ASN A 67 -5.22 -13.15 28.20
CA ASN A 67 -5.70 -14.43 28.73
C ASN A 67 -7.23 -14.51 28.82
N GLN A 68 -7.96 -13.42 28.54
CA GLN A 68 -9.42 -13.46 28.49
C GLN A 68 -9.88 -14.24 27.26
N SER A 69 -10.89 -15.10 27.43
CA SER A 69 -11.43 -15.98 26.37
C SER A 69 -11.78 -15.22 25.10
N ARG A 70 -12.43 -14.05 25.23
CA ARG A 70 -12.81 -13.19 24.11
C ARG A 70 -11.59 -12.64 23.35
N ILE A 71 -10.55 -12.20 24.08
CA ILE A 71 -9.32 -11.70 23.46
C ILE A 71 -8.56 -12.85 22.77
N GLN A 72 -8.55 -14.06 23.35
CA GLN A 72 -8.00 -15.25 22.72
C GLN A 72 -8.71 -15.60 21.40
N ALA A 73 -10.04 -15.50 21.36
CA ALA A 73 -10.80 -15.69 20.12
C ALA A 73 -10.41 -14.62 19.06
N MET A 74 -10.33 -13.35 19.47
CA MET A 74 -9.88 -12.25 18.61
C MET A 74 -8.46 -12.49 18.06
N ILE A 75 -7.52 -12.90 18.92
CA ILE A 75 -6.13 -13.17 18.56
C ILE A 75 -6.02 -14.26 17.49
N ARG A 76 -6.81 -15.33 17.62
CA ARG A 76 -6.81 -16.46 16.67
C ARG A 76 -7.48 -16.11 15.34
N ALA A 77 -8.51 -15.27 15.38
CA ALA A 77 -9.28 -14.84 14.22
C ALA A 77 -8.56 -13.74 13.40
N CYS A 78 -7.77 -12.88 14.05
CA CYS A 78 -7.14 -11.75 13.41
C CYS A 78 -6.20 -12.18 12.26
N ARG A 79 -6.39 -11.57 11.09
CA ARG A 79 -5.53 -11.71 9.90
C ARG A 79 -4.95 -10.38 9.46
N SER A 80 -5.60 -9.27 9.79
CA SER A 80 -5.17 -7.92 9.45
C SER A 80 -4.98 -7.06 10.71
N LEU A 81 -3.77 -6.55 10.90
CA LEU A 81 -3.43 -5.63 11.99
C LEU A 81 -3.11 -4.23 11.44
N GLN A 82 -3.77 -3.21 11.96
CA GLN A 82 -3.46 -1.80 11.67
C GLN A 82 -3.02 -1.10 12.96
N ILE A 83 -1.87 -0.44 12.93
CA ILE A 83 -1.36 0.38 14.03
C ILE A 83 -1.05 1.78 13.49
N GLU A 84 -1.75 2.76 14.02
CA GLU A 84 -1.67 4.16 13.62
C GLU A 84 -1.44 5.07 14.83
N VAL A 85 -0.25 5.66 14.91
CA VAL A 85 0.08 6.64 15.94
C VAL A 85 -0.03 8.02 15.31
N LEU A 86 -1.05 8.77 15.72
CA LEU A 86 -1.37 10.10 15.23
C LEU A 86 -0.48 11.17 15.89
N PRO A 87 -0.05 12.20 15.16
CA PRO A 87 0.66 13.34 15.74
C PRO A 87 -0.23 14.10 16.74
N THR A 88 0.40 14.74 17.72
CA THR A 88 -0.26 15.59 18.72
C THR A 88 0.35 16.99 18.69
N ASP A 89 -0.48 18.04 18.68
CA ASP A 89 -0.04 19.44 18.66
C ASP A 89 0.54 19.92 20.00
N ILE A 90 0.25 19.21 21.09
CA ILE A 90 0.63 19.59 22.45
C ILE A 90 1.08 18.33 23.18
N GLU A 91 2.38 18.23 23.49
CA GLU A 91 2.92 17.81 24.79
C GLU A 91 4.41 17.42 24.73
N PRO A 92 5.23 17.91 25.69
CA PRO A 92 6.54 17.38 26.00
C PRO A 92 6.37 16.09 26.82
N PHE A 93 6.03 14.98 26.17
CA PHE A 93 6.06 13.68 26.83
C PHE A 93 7.51 13.21 26.99
N HIS A 94 8.09 13.41 28.17
CA HIS A 94 9.32 12.81 28.63
C HIS A 94 8.97 11.84 29.76
N GLU A 95 9.06 10.51 29.52
CA GLU A 95 9.58 9.56 30.53
C GLU A 95 9.66 8.08 30.11
N CYS A 96 9.12 7.64 28.96
CA CYS A 96 9.31 6.24 28.58
C CYS A 96 9.43 6.01 27.06
N ARG A 97 10.57 6.42 26.48
CA ARG A 97 10.88 6.28 25.05
C ARG A 97 10.82 4.83 24.54
N ASP A 98 10.93 3.85 25.44
CA ASP A 98 10.93 2.43 25.09
C ASP A 98 9.53 1.79 25.26
N LEU A 99 8.60 2.42 26.00
CA LEU A 99 7.29 1.82 26.33
C LEU A 99 6.43 1.59 25.09
N LEU A 100 6.08 2.66 24.37
CA LEU A 100 5.18 2.54 23.21
C LEU A 100 5.78 1.65 22.10
N PRO A 101 7.07 1.76 21.73
CA PRO A 101 7.73 0.78 20.85
C PRO A 101 7.63 -0.67 21.35
N ALA A 102 7.86 -0.92 22.64
CA ALA A 102 7.74 -2.26 23.22
C ALA A 102 6.31 -2.79 23.14
N LEU A 103 5.31 -1.95 23.39
CA LEU A 103 3.89 -2.31 23.29
C LEU A 103 3.50 -2.66 21.85
N ILE A 104 3.94 -1.87 20.85
CA ILE A 104 3.69 -2.15 19.43
C ILE A 104 4.26 -3.51 19.03
N LEU A 105 5.51 -3.79 19.38
CA LEU A 105 6.16 -5.07 19.07
C LEU A 105 5.52 -6.24 19.83
N SER A 106 5.12 -6.02 21.08
CA SER A 106 4.44 -7.03 21.91
C SER A 106 3.04 -7.35 21.40
N ALA A 107 2.30 -6.36 20.90
CA ALA A 107 0.98 -6.56 20.31
C ALA A 107 1.06 -7.52 19.11
N LYS A 108 2.03 -7.33 18.22
CA LYS A 108 2.29 -8.29 17.13
C LYS A 108 2.67 -9.67 17.66
N ARG A 109 3.54 -9.77 18.67
CA ARG A 109 3.98 -11.07 19.21
C ARG A 109 2.80 -11.94 19.67
N ASN A 110 1.74 -11.29 20.15
CA ASN A 110 0.52 -11.96 20.59
C ASN A 110 -0.50 -12.17 19.48
N LEU A 111 -0.15 -11.91 18.21
CA LEU A 111 -1.01 -12.05 17.04
C LEU A 111 -0.31 -12.90 15.94
N PRO A 112 -0.07 -14.20 16.20
CA PRO A 112 0.76 -15.06 15.33
C PRO A 112 0.14 -15.35 13.96
N SER A 113 -1.18 -15.26 13.84
CA SER A 113 -1.91 -15.58 12.60
C SER A 113 -2.09 -14.39 11.66
N VAL A 114 -1.54 -13.22 12.01
CA VAL A 114 -1.65 -12.01 11.17
C VAL A 114 -0.82 -12.17 9.91
N THR A 115 -1.48 -11.99 8.76
CA THR A 115 -0.88 -12.04 7.42
C THR A 115 -0.72 -10.66 6.81
N THR A 116 -1.51 -9.69 7.25
CA THR A 116 -1.50 -8.32 6.75
C THR A 116 -1.19 -7.34 7.88
N VAL A 117 -0.16 -6.51 7.72
CA VAL A 117 0.13 -5.44 8.70
C VAL A 117 0.23 -4.08 8.05
N SER A 118 -0.45 -3.10 8.65
CA SER A 118 -0.37 -1.68 8.31
C SER A 118 0.22 -0.87 9.46
N LEU A 119 1.33 -0.16 9.22
CA LEU A 119 2.01 0.68 10.21
C LEU A 119 2.11 2.14 9.75
N ALA A 120 1.42 3.04 10.45
CA ALA A 120 1.53 4.50 10.29
C ALA A 120 1.99 5.12 11.62
N LEU A 121 3.26 5.51 11.73
CA LEU A 121 3.89 5.87 13.02
C LEU A 121 4.33 7.34 13.09
N HIS A 122 3.56 8.25 12.47
CA HIS A 122 3.90 9.67 12.37
C HIS A 122 3.96 10.38 13.72
N GLY A 123 3.16 9.95 14.68
CA GLY A 123 3.11 10.52 16.01
C GLY A 123 4.22 10.07 16.96
N LEU A 124 5.09 9.14 16.57
CA LEU A 124 6.24 8.75 17.40
C LEU A 124 7.32 9.83 17.40
N SER A 125 7.85 10.13 18.58
CA SER A 125 9.01 11.01 18.74
C SER A 125 10.29 10.38 18.19
N LYS A 126 11.31 11.19 17.90
CA LYS A 126 12.62 10.69 17.43
C LYS A 126 13.26 9.66 18.38
N PRO A 127 13.24 9.83 19.72
CA PRO A 127 13.73 8.82 20.65
C PRO A 127 12.97 7.50 20.59
N GLU A 128 11.63 7.55 20.51
CA GLU A 128 10.79 6.34 20.39
C GLU A 128 11.05 5.61 19.08
N MET A 129 11.19 6.34 17.97
CA MET A 129 11.54 5.77 16.68
C MET A 129 12.92 5.09 16.73
N SER A 130 13.88 5.71 17.43
CA SER A 130 15.23 5.15 17.60
C SER A 130 15.21 3.89 18.47
N SER A 131 14.38 3.88 19.52
CA SER A 131 14.13 2.70 20.36
C SER A 131 13.50 1.57 19.56
N LEU A 132 12.41 1.84 18.81
CA LEU A 132 11.76 0.87 17.94
C LEU A 132 12.78 0.23 17.00
N GLN A 133 13.57 1.05 16.32
CA GLN A 133 14.61 0.57 15.40
C GLN A 133 15.70 -0.29 16.06
N ARG A 134 15.99 -0.09 17.35
CA ARG A 134 16.91 -0.95 18.12
C ARG A 134 16.23 -2.28 18.45
N MET A 135 15.02 -2.23 18.99
CA MET A 135 14.25 -3.41 19.40
C MET A 135 13.88 -4.33 18.24
N LEU A 136 13.72 -3.80 17.02
CA LEU A 136 13.50 -4.61 15.81
C LEU A 136 14.61 -5.62 15.53
N LYS A 137 15.85 -5.36 15.97
CA LYS A 137 16.97 -6.30 15.83
C LYS A 137 16.90 -7.48 16.81
N GLU A 138 16.23 -7.26 17.94
CA GLU A 138 16.17 -8.17 19.08
C GLU A 138 14.87 -8.99 19.06
N THR A 139 13.91 -8.66 18.19
CA THR A 139 12.59 -9.27 18.14
C THR A 139 12.47 -10.31 17.02
N PRO A 140 11.68 -11.38 17.24
CA PRO A 140 11.48 -12.41 16.24
C PRO A 140 10.73 -11.87 15.01
N SER A 141 11.06 -12.44 13.86
CA SER A 141 10.48 -12.11 12.56
C SER A 141 8.96 -12.31 12.50
N TRP A 142 8.34 -11.63 11.57
CA TRP A 142 6.91 -11.61 11.27
C TRP A 142 6.66 -12.62 10.17
N ASP A 143 6.87 -13.90 10.49
CA ASP A 143 6.95 -14.98 9.50
C ASP A 143 5.65 -15.18 8.74
N SER A 144 4.50 -14.96 9.38
CA SER A 144 3.18 -15.10 8.76
C SER A 144 2.81 -13.94 7.83
N VAL A 145 3.53 -12.81 7.89
CA VAL A 145 3.14 -11.58 7.20
C VAL A 145 3.54 -11.64 5.74
N THR A 146 2.54 -11.58 4.86
CA THR A 146 2.66 -11.59 3.40
C THR A 146 2.38 -10.22 2.79
N VAL A 147 1.54 -9.41 3.45
CA VAL A 147 1.19 -8.05 3.02
C VAL A 147 1.66 -7.05 4.07
N PHE A 148 2.51 -6.12 3.64
CA PHE A 148 3.02 -5.07 4.51
C PHE A 148 2.71 -3.69 3.92
N MET A 149 1.94 -2.91 4.67
CA MET A 149 1.60 -1.52 4.37
C MET A 149 2.29 -0.60 5.36
N SER A 150 2.96 0.45 4.91
CA SER A 150 3.68 1.31 5.83
C SER A 150 3.90 2.73 5.38
N ASP A 151 3.67 3.65 6.32
CA ASP A 151 3.89 5.08 6.14
C ASP A 151 5.12 5.59 6.91
N VAL A 152 5.97 4.66 7.36
CA VAL A 152 7.12 4.97 8.21
C VAL A 152 8.30 5.51 7.41
N SER A 153 9.17 6.28 8.06
CA SER A 153 10.39 6.79 7.42
C SER A 153 11.23 5.67 6.77
N ALA A 154 11.93 6.01 5.69
CA ALA A 154 12.73 5.09 4.89
C ALA A 154 13.75 4.26 5.73
N ALA A 155 14.40 4.91 6.70
CA ALA A 155 15.32 4.24 7.63
C ALA A 155 14.64 3.19 8.53
N THR A 156 13.42 3.47 8.99
CA THR A 156 12.62 2.52 9.78
C THR A 156 12.11 1.38 8.91
N LEU A 157 11.63 1.69 7.71
CA LEU A 157 11.21 0.70 6.72
C LEU A 157 12.32 -0.29 6.41
N SER A 158 13.52 0.21 6.11
CA SER A 158 14.69 -0.63 5.82
C SER A 158 15.01 -1.60 6.97
N LYS A 159 14.92 -1.16 8.23
CA LYS A 159 15.12 -2.02 9.41
C LYS A 159 14.00 -3.04 9.63
N LEU A 160 12.75 -2.64 9.41
CA LEU A 160 11.59 -3.55 9.47
C LEU A 160 11.73 -4.66 8.44
N LEU A 161 12.04 -4.31 7.19
CA LEU A 161 12.24 -5.28 6.12
C LEU A 161 13.39 -6.23 6.43
N ARG A 162 14.52 -5.70 6.91
CA ARG A 162 15.72 -6.51 7.15
C ARG A 162 15.64 -7.43 8.37
N HIS A 163 14.96 -7.01 9.42
CA HIS A 163 14.97 -7.74 10.70
C HIS A 163 13.65 -8.39 11.06
N SER A 164 12.55 -7.95 10.45
CA SER A 164 11.22 -8.38 10.87
C SER A 164 10.36 -8.95 9.75
N MET A 165 10.62 -8.68 8.47
CA MET A 165 9.75 -9.14 7.37
C MET A 165 10.47 -10.12 6.45
N VAL A 166 10.05 -11.39 6.45
CA VAL A 166 10.75 -12.46 5.69
C VAL A 166 9.93 -12.97 4.51
N ASN A 167 8.61 -13.12 4.69
CA ASN A 167 7.73 -13.77 3.70
C ASN A 167 6.84 -12.79 2.93
N VAL A 168 7.18 -11.50 2.97
CA VAL A 168 6.35 -10.45 2.34
C VAL A 168 6.39 -10.58 0.82
N THR A 169 5.21 -10.71 0.22
CA THR A 169 4.97 -10.74 -1.24
C THR A 169 4.42 -9.42 -1.75
N THR A 170 3.74 -8.66 -0.87
CA THR A 170 3.13 -7.38 -1.19
C THR A 170 3.67 -6.30 -0.27
N ILE A 171 4.25 -5.27 -0.86
CA ILE A 171 4.74 -4.10 -0.15
C ILE A 171 3.97 -2.88 -0.65
N ASP A 172 3.32 -2.21 0.28
CA ASP A 172 2.66 -0.94 0.05
C ASP A 172 3.34 0.14 0.90
N VAL A 173 4.13 1.01 0.28
CA VAL A 173 4.99 1.96 1.00
C VAL A 173 4.64 3.42 0.72
N ILE A 174 4.43 4.16 1.80
CA ILE A 174 4.13 5.59 1.90
C ILE A 174 5.15 6.27 2.84
N PRO A 175 6.46 6.19 2.59
CA PRO A 175 7.03 7.25 1.76
C PRO A 175 8.26 6.82 0.93
N SER A 176 8.50 7.55 -0.17
CA SER A 176 9.71 7.60 -1.01
C SER A 176 10.74 6.49 -0.77
N ILE A 177 10.69 5.46 -1.61
CA ILE A 177 11.74 4.45 -1.66
C ILE A 177 13.06 5.11 -2.09
N GLY A 178 14.01 5.14 -1.16
CA GLY A 178 15.39 5.49 -1.43
C GLY A 178 16.19 4.28 -1.92
N ARG A 179 17.51 4.45 -1.96
CA ARG A 179 18.43 3.41 -2.44
C ARG A 179 18.57 2.25 -1.45
N GLN A 180 18.44 2.50 -0.16
CA GLN A 180 18.68 1.49 0.88
C GLN A 180 17.48 0.56 1.05
N GLU A 181 16.28 1.05 0.75
CA GLU A 181 15.03 0.33 0.90
C GLU A 181 14.91 -0.75 -0.18
N VAL A 182 15.24 -0.44 -1.44
CA VAL A 182 15.27 -1.45 -2.51
C VAL A 182 16.31 -2.54 -2.23
N VAL A 183 17.47 -2.17 -1.69
CA VAL A 183 18.47 -3.15 -1.24
C VAL A 183 17.86 -4.05 -0.17
N SER A 184 17.21 -3.50 0.85
CA SER A 184 16.56 -4.28 1.90
C SER A 184 15.43 -5.18 1.38
N ILE A 185 14.61 -4.70 0.42
CA ILE A 185 13.60 -5.53 -0.25
C ILE A 185 14.27 -6.68 -0.99
N LYS A 186 15.30 -6.40 -1.79
CA LYS A 186 16.01 -7.42 -2.58
C LYS A 186 16.68 -8.48 -1.70
N GLU A 187 17.31 -8.06 -0.60
CA GLU A 187 18.03 -8.94 0.32
C GLU A 187 17.09 -9.74 1.24
N SER A 188 16.02 -9.11 1.72
CA SER A 188 15.22 -9.63 2.85
C SER A 188 13.82 -10.09 2.45
N CYS A 189 13.27 -9.57 1.34
CA CYS A 189 11.98 -9.94 0.80
C CYS A 189 12.09 -10.27 -0.71
N PRO A 190 12.88 -11.29 -1.10
CA PRO A 190 13.14 -11.59 -2.51
C PRO A 190 11.90 -12.07 -3.28
N ARG A 191 10.84 -12.47 -2.56
CA ARG A 191 9.57 -12.96 -3.12
C ARG A 191 8.54 -11.86 -3.38
N VAL A 192 8.91 -10.58 -3.24
CA VAL A 192 8.00 -9.48 -3.51
C VAL A 192 7.53 -9.51 -4.97
N GLN A 193 6.22 -9.63 -5.12
CA GLN A 193 5.50 -9.66 -6.40
C GLN A 193 4.79 -8.34 -6.66
N LYS A 194 4.32 -7.65 -5.61
CA LYS A 194 3.56 -6.43 -5.76
C LYS A 194 4.18 -5.31 -4.93
N LEU A 195 4.44 -4.16 -5.57
CA LEU A 195 5.11 -3.02 -4.94
C LEU A 195 4.39 -1.71 -5.27
N ARG A 196 3.90 -1.01 -4.25
CA ARG A 196 3.52 0.41 -4.35
C ARG A 196 4.63 1.30 -3.81
N VAL A 197 4.99 2.32 -4.58
CA VAL A 197 6.00 3.32 -4.24
C VAL A 197 5.43 4.71 -4.36
N ASN A 198 5.49 5.47 -3.28
CA ASN A 198 5.10 6.88 -3.29
C ASN A 198 6.31 7.77 -3.58
N MET A 199 6.23 8.67 -4.56
CA MET A 199 7.29 9.60 -4.94
C MET A 199 6.78 11.04 -4.95
N LYS A 200 7.63 12.01 -4.60
CA LYS A 200 7.21 13.42 -4.64
C LYS A 200 7.04 13.92 -6.05
N THR A 201 7.92 13.47 -6.96
CA THR A 201 7.85 13.76 -8.39
C THR A 201 8.04 12.46 -9.18
N PRO A 202 6.96 11.73 -9.51
CA PRO A 202 7.04 10.35 -9.99
C PRO A 202 7.94 10.21 -11.22
N PHE A 203 7.85 11.09 -12.20
CA PHE A 203 8.70 11.02 -13.39
C PHE A 203 10.19 11.26 -13.09
N ASN A 204 10.53 12.34 -12.39
CA ASN A 204 11.92 12.73 -12.16
C ASN A 204 12.63 11.79 -11.17
N GLU A 205 12.00 11.52 -10.03
CA GLU A 205 12.57 10.66 -8.99
C GLU A 205 12.65 9.22 -9.45
N PHE A 206 11.63 8.71 -10.15
CA PHE A 206 11.67 7.33 -10.64
C PHE A 206 12.73 7.15 -11.72
N LEU A 207 12.80 8.06 -12.71
CA LEU A 207 13.85 8.00 -13.72
C LEU A 207 15.24 8.11 -13.10
N LYS A 208 15.43 8.99 -12.12
CA LYS A 208 16.70 9.12 -11.38
C LYS A 208 17.03 7.83 -10.61
N HIS A 209 16.03 7.19 -10.01
CA HIS A 209 16.19 5.92 -9.32
C HIS A 209 16.62 4.80 -10.29
N LEU A 210 15.97 4.69 -11.45
CA LEU A 210 16.29 3.67 -12.45
C LEU A 210 17.65 3.91 -13.14
N ARG A 211 18.01 5.17 -13.42
CA ARG A 211 19.25 5.52 -14.12
C ARG A 211 20.47 5.59 -13.21
N GLY A 212 20.30 6.06 -11.97
CA GLY A 212 21.41 6.41 -11.09
C GLY A 212 22.35 5.25 -10.75
N SER A 213 23.51 5.60 -10.17
CA SER A 213 24.50 4.67 -9.59
C SER A 213 24.04 4.04 -8.27
N ALA A 214 22.73 3.85 -8.10
CA ALA A 214 22.21 3.18 -6.91
C ALA A 214 22.73 1.74 -6.84
N ARG A 215 23.01 1.26 -5.62
CA ARG A 215 23.49 -0.12 -5.38
C ARG A 215 22.46 -1.17 -5.76
N ALA A 216 21.17 -0.82 -5.71
CA ALA A 216 20.08 -1.64 -6.22
C ALA A 216 19.01 -0.73 -6.85
N LYS A 217 18.33 -1.27 -7.85
CA LYS A 217 17.29 -0.60 -8.63
C LYS A 217 16.02 -1.43 -8.60
N ILE A 218 14.84 -0.80 -8.69
CA ILE A 218 13.54 -1.52 -8.74
C ILE A 218 13.51 -2.58 -9.84
N LYS A 219 14.18 -2.33 -10.98
CA LYS A 219 14.27 -3.31 -12.08
C LYS A 219 15.02 -4.60 -11.76
N GLU A 220 15.74 -4.64 -10.64
CA GLU A 220 16.47 -5.82 -10.15
C GLU A 220 15.63 -6.65 -9.16
N LEU A 221 14.34 -6.33 -9.00
CA LEU A 221 13.40 -7.14 -8.25
C LEU A 221 12.81 -8.21 -9.19
N ASP A 222 13.45 -9.37 -9.23
CA ASP A 222 13.21 -10.40 -10.25
C ASP A 222 11.78 -10.96 -10.27
N ASN A 223 11.11 -11.00 -9.11
CA ASN A 223 9.76 -11.54 -8.96
C ASN A 223 8.65 -10.48 -9.08
N LEU A 224 9.00 -9.22 -9.33
CA LEU A 224 8.01 -8.14 -9.33
C LEU A 224 7.06 -8.26 -10.54
N GLN A 225 5.78 -8.51 -10.24
CA GLN A 225 4.68 -8.66 -11.18
C GLN A 225 3.85 -7.38 -11.32
N GLN A 226 3.66 -6.64 -10.23
CA GLN A 226 2.89 -5.40 -10.21
C GLN A 226 3.72 -4.27 -9.60
N LEU A 227 3.89 -3.18 -10.34
CA LEU A 227 4.53 -1.96 -9.87
C LEU A 227 3.56 -0.79 -9.96
N LEU A 228 3.25 -0.19 -8.83
CA LEU A 228 2.47 1.04 -8.75
C LEU A 228 3.33 2.18 -8.24
N ILE A 229 3.36 3.28 -8.97
CA ILE A 229 4.10 4.49 -8.62
C ILE A 229 3.08 5.59 -8.40
N ARG A 230 3.01 6.12 -7.18
CA ARG A 230 2.04 7.14 -6.82
C ARG A 230 2.73 8.45 -6.49
N GLU A 231 2.20 9.54 -7.02
CA GLU A 231 2.63 10.87 -6.62
C GLU A 231 2.12 11.21 -5.21
N ASN A 232 3.04 11.54 -4.30
CA ASN A 232 2.74 12.01 -2.95
C ASN A 232 3.57 13.28 -2.67
N GLY A 233 3.07 14.40 -3.18
CA GLY A 233 3.60 15.74 -2.93
C GLY A 233 2.50 16.64 -2.34
N PRO A 234 2.83 17.63 -1.49
CA PRO A 234 1.84 18.56 -0.98
C PRO A 234 1.15 19.28 -2.14
N THR A 235 -0.18 19.37 -2.08
CA THR A 235 -1.01 20.12 -3.03
C THR A 235 -0.57 21.58 -3.13
N ASP A 236 0.20 22.11 -2.19
CA ASP A 236 0.40 23.57 -2.08
C ASP A 236 1.79 24.02 -2.55
N VAL A 237 2.73 23.08 -2.74
CA VAL A 237 4.10 23.41 -3.17
C VAL A 237 4.17 23.24 -4.68
N PHE A 238 4.14 24.37 -5.39
CA PHE A 238 4.60 24.50 -6.78
C PHE A 238 5.87 23.67 -7.00
N PRO A 239 6.10 23.04 -8.17
CA PRO A 239 7.19 22.09 -8.30
C PRO A 239 8.53 22.74 -7.98
N ILE A 240 9.14 22.33 -6.85
CA ILE A 240 10.57 22.51 -6.59
C ILE A 240 11.28 21.48 -7.49
N GLY A 241 11.59 21.90 -8.71
CA GLY A 241 12.41 21.13 -9.64
C GLY A 241 11.79 20.97 -11.03
N GLY A 242 11.98 21.99 -11.88
CA GLY A 242 11.95 21.89 -13.35
C GLY A 242 10.66 21.32 -13.97
N ILE A 243 9.81 22.23 -14.47
CA ILE A 243 8.54 21.93 -15.14
C ILE A 243 8.78 21.04 -16.37
N PRO A 244 8.27 19.79 -16.44
CA PRO A 244 8.18 19.04 -17.69
C PRO A 244 7.19 19.74 -18.61
N ARG A 245 7.57 20.02 -19.87
CA ARG A 245 6.58 20.46 -20.86
C ARG A 245 5.63 19.28 -21.16
N PRO A 246 4.36 19.49 -21.53
CA PRO A 246 3.44 18.45 -22.01
C PRO A 246 4.08 17.43 -22.98
N VAL A 247 4.88 17.95 -23.91
CA VAL A 247 5.58 17.17 -24.94
C VAL A 247 6.59 16.18 -24.34
N ASP A 248 7.06 16.43 -23.12
CA ASP A 248 8.04 15.60 -22.44
C ASP A 248 7.41 14.38 -21.73
N ILE A 249 6.08 14.37 -21.49
CA ILE A 249 5.44 13.29 -20.72
C ILE A 249 5.50 11.95 -21.48
N PRO A 250 5.06 11.85 -22.76
CA PRO A 250 5.25 10.63 -23.55
C PRO A 250 6.72 10.20 -23.63
N HIS A 251 7.63 11.16 -23.81
CA HIS A 251 9.07 10.87 -23.84
C HIS A 251 9.54 10.26 -22.51
N ARG A 252 9.16 10.85 -21.36
CA ARG A 252 9.49 10.36 -20.02
C ARG A 252 8.89 8.98 -19.75
N LEU A 253 7.66 8.73 -20.18
CA LEU A 253 7.00 7.43 -20.11
C LEU A 253 7.76 6.36 -20.91
N CYS A 254 8.15 6.68 -22.15
CA CYS A 254 9.00 5.79 -22.96
C CYS A 254 10.39 5.57 -22.33
N LEU A 255 10.98 6.61 -21.73
CA LEU A 255 12.24 6.47 -20.99
C LEU A 255 12.10 5.55 -19.78
N ILE A 256 10.99 5.64 -19.03
CA ILE A 256 10.67 4.71 -17.94
C ILE A 256 10.57 3.30 -18.49
N ALA A 257 9.77 3.09 -19.54
CA ALA A 257 9.60 1.78 -20.16
C ALA A 257 10.94 1.18 -20.63
N GLY A 258 11.80 1.98 -21.26
CA GLY A 258 13.14 1.56 -21.66
C GLY A 258 14.06 1.21 -20.49
N GLN A 259 13.86 1.81 -19.33
CA GLN A 259 14.62 1.44 -18.13
C GLN A 259 14.07 0.19 -17.42
N LEU A 260 12.78 -0.10 -17.57
CA LEU A 260 12.13 -1.32 -17.06
C LEU A 260 12.27 -2.51 -18.03
N GLN A 261 12.77 -2.26 -19.24
CA GLN A 261 13.09 -3.30 -20.20
C GLN A 261 14.04 -4.32 -19.57
N GLY A 262 13.68 -5.60 -19.65
CA GLY A 262 14.41 -6.70 -19.03
C GLY A 262 13.75 -7.26 -17.77
N MET A 263 12.76 -6.58 -17.18
CA MET A 263 11.94 -7.17 -16.12
C MET A 263 11.06 -8.28 -16.69
N SER A 264 11.44 -9.53 -16.44
CA SER A 264 10.78 -10.72 -17.00
C SER A 264 9.41 -11.02 -16.38
N SER A 265 9.20 -10.58 -15.15
CA SER A 265 8.02 -10.93 -14.34
C SER A 265 6.95 -9.84 -14.34
N LEU A 266 7.29 -8.62 -14.76
CA LEU A 266 6.38 -7.47 -14.69
C LEU A 266 5.19 -7.66 -15.65
N ARG A 267 3.99 -7.71 -15.09
CA ARG A 267 2.70 -7.85 -15.80
C ARG A 267 1.86 -6.59 -15.75
N GLN A 268 1.94 -5.85 -14.65
CA GLN A 268 1.11 -4.67 -14.42
C GLN A 268 1.98 -3.47 -14.02
N LEU A 269 1.75 -2.33 -14.68
CA LEU A 269 2.43 -1.07 -14.39
C LEU A 269 1.40 0.04 -14.23
N SER A 270 1.33 0.62 -13.04
CA SER A 270 0.45 1.75 -12.74
C SER A 270 1.27 2.97 -12.36
N ILE A 271 0.98 4.12 -12.97
CA ILE A 271 1.60 5.40 -12.63
C ILE A 271 0.49 6.39 -12.32
N GLU A 272 0.37 6.74 -11.05
CA GLU A 272 -0.52 7.80 -10.59
C GLU A 272 0.23 9.13 -10.56
N PHE A 273 -0.40 10.15 -11.16
CA PHE A 273 0.12 11.51 -11.15
C PHE A 273 -0.95 12.49 -10.67
N HIS A 274 -0.46 13.59 -10.11
CA HIS A 274 -1.27 14.71 -9.66
C HIS A 274 -1.92 15.38 -10.90
N PRO A 275 -3.18 15.85 -10.79
CA PRO A 275 -3.93 16.45 -11.90
C PRO A 275 -3.23 17.67 -12.49
N ARG A 276 -2.32 18.26 -11.70
CA ARG A 276 -1.54 19.40 -12.14
C ARG A 276 -0.65 19.11 -13.32
N ILE A 277 -0.13 17.88 -13.45
CA ILE A 277 0.62 17.48 -14.65
C ILE A 277 -0.22 17.77 -15.90
N MET A 278 -1.55 17.65 -15.83
CA MET A 278 -2.48 18.00 -16.91
C MET A 278 -2.81 19.50 -16.99
N THR A 279 -2.89 20.23 -15.86
CA THR A 279 -2.99 21.71 -15.89
C THR A 279 -1.74 22.42 -16.43
N TRP A 280 -0.59 21.73 -16.51
CA TRP A 280 0.63 22.26 -17.13
C TRP A 280 0.74 21.95 -18.62
N ILE A 281 -0.11 21.06 -19.14
CA ILE A 281 -0.22 20.79 -20.58
C ILE A 281 -0.87 21.98 -21.27
N LEU A 282 -1.80 22.65 -20.58
CA LEU A 282 -2.56 23.78 -21.11
C LEU A 282 -2.86 24.79 -20.01
N PRO A 283 -2.60 26.09 -20.25
CA PRO A 283 -2.74 27.08 -19.21
C PRO A 283 -4.21 27.25 -18.82
N THR A 284 -4.45 27.21 -17.50
CA THR A 284 -5.50 27.92 -16.77
C THR A 284 -6.98 27.61 -17.04
N ARG A 285 -7.33 26.55 -17.78
CA ARG A 285 -8.74 26.14 -17.90
C ARG A 285 -8.95 24.67 -17.48
N PRO A 286 -9.96 24.36 -16.64
CA PRO A 286 -10.38 22.99 -16.45
C PRO A 286 -10.73 22.39 -17.81
N LEU A 287 -10.12 21.25 -18.14
CA LEU A 287 -10.44 20.53 -19.36
C LEU A 287 -11.79 19.84 -19.17
N ILE A 288 -12.83 20.41 -19.77
CA ILE A 288 -14.15 19.80 -19.80
C ILE A 288 -14.13 18.66 -20.83
N ALA A 289 -14.80 17.55 -20.51
CA ALA A 289 -14.99 16.46 -21.46
C ALA A 289 -15.53 16.98 -22.81
N GLY A 290 -14.93 16.57 -23.92
CA GLY A 290 -15.28 17.03 -25.27
C GLY A 290 -14.53 18.28 -25.77
N HIS A 291 -13.71 18.94 -24.95
CA HIS A 291 -12.78 19.97 -25.46
C HIS A 291 -11.69 19.32 -26.34
N HIS A 292 -11.41 19.91 -27.52
CA HIS A 292 -10.36 19.46 -28.45
C HIS A 292 -9.01 19.21 -27.75
N LEU A 293 -8.65 20.13 -26.88
CA LEU A 293 -7.44 20.08 -26.07
C LEU A 293 -7.34 18.88 -25.11
N ARG A 294 -8.48 18.38 -24.61
CA ARG A 294 -8.55 17.15 -23.82
C ARG A 294 -8.40 15.92 -24.73
N ILE A 295 -9.08 15.94 -25.87
CA ILE A 295 -9.04 14.87 -26.87
C ILE A 295 -7.60 14.67 -27.38
N ASP A 296 -6.90 15.75 -27.72
CA ASP A 296 -5.51 15.69 -28.19
C ASP A 296 -4.59 15.07 -27.11
N LEU A 297 -4.77 15.47 -25.86
CA LEU A 297 -4.00 14.95 -24.74
C LEU A 297 -4.28 13.47 -24.48
N ASP A 298 -5.56 13.07 -24.48
CA ASP A 298 -5.94 11.67 -24.35
C ASP A 298 -5.32 10.85 -25.50
N GLU A 299 -5.34 11.36 -26.73
CA GLU A 299 -4.68 10.71 -27.86
C GLU A 299 -3.16 10.58 -27.68
N PHE A 300 -2.49 11.63 -27.18
CA PHE A 300 -1.05 11.58 -26.87
C PHE A 300 -0.72 10.53 -25.80
N LEU A 301 -1.50 10.45 -24.73
CA LEU A 301 -1.30 9.47 -23.66
C LEU A 301 -1.60 8.05 -24.13
N MET A 302 -2.64 7.86 -24.95
CA MET A 302 -2.94 6.56 -25.56
C MET A 302 -1.81 6.09 -26.47
N ARG A 303 -1.26 6.99 -27.31
CA ARG A 303 -0.07 6.68 -28.14
C ARG A 303 1.14 6.35 -27.27
N ALA A 304 1.35 7.07 -26.16
CA ALA A 304 2.44 6.79 -25.23
C ALA A 304 2.30 5.40 -24.58
N ILE A 305 1.10 5.03 -24.12
CA ILE A 305 0.83 3.69 -23.57
C ILE A 305 1.15 2.60 -24.59
N ARG A 306 0.72 2.76 -25.85
CA ARG A 306 1.04 1.82 -26.93
C ARG A 306 2.55 1.72 -27.18
N ALA A 307 3.26 2.86 -27.17
CA ALA A 307 4.71 2.88 -27.32
C ALA A 307 5.43 2.16 -26.17
N MET A 308 5.02 2.42 -24.92
CA MET A 308 5.52 1.71 -23.74
C MET A 308 5.28 0.21 -23.83
N ALA A 309 4.07 -0.19 -24.25
CA ALA A 309 3.70 -1.59 -24.43
C ALA A 309 4.55 -2.31 -25.48
N GLY A 310 4.99 -1.59 -26.53
CA GLY A 310 5.96 -2.13 -27.49
C GLY A 310 7.33 -2.40 -26.88
N MET A 311 7.76 -1.60 -25.89
CA MET A 311 9.03 -1.78 -25.17
C MET A 311 8.92 -2.83 -24.04
N LEU A 312 7.71 -3.07 -23.54
CA LEU A 312 7.41 -3.96 -22.42
C LEU A 312 6.47 -5.10 -22.87
N PRO A 313 6.97 -6.09 -23.64
CA PRO A 313 6.12 -7.08 -24.30
C PRO A 313 5.40 -8.04 -23.34
N ARG A 314 5.87 -8.18 -22.10
CA ARG A 314 5.27 -9.05 -21.07
C ARG A 314 4.24 -8.36 -20.20
N VAL A 315 4.18 -7.02 -20.25
CA VAL A 315 3.21 -6.23 -19.52
C VAL A 315 1.87 -6.36 -20.20
N GLU A 316 0.91 -6.87 -19.42
CA GLU A 316 -0.47 -7.14 -19.79
C GLU A 316 -1.34 -5.90 -19.55
N GLU A 317 -0.98 -5.08 -18.56
CA GLU A 317 -1.74 -3.88 -18.21
C GLU A 317 -0.83 -2.68 -17.88
N ILE A 318 -1.16 -1.53 -18.47
CA ILE A 318 -0.53 -0.24 -18.17
C ILE A 318 -1.62 0.76 -17.80
N CYS A 319 -1.58 1.30 -16.58
CA CYS A 319 -2.53 2.29 -16.11
C CYS A 319 -1.84 3.63 -15.84
N LEU A 320 -2.37 4.68 -16.42
CA LEU A 320 -2.02 6.07 -16.11
C LEU A 320 -3.21 6.68 -15.37
N VAL A 321 -3.00 7.06 -14.12
CA VAL A 321 -4.09 7.45 -13.21
C VAL A 321 -3.94 8.93 -12.87
N GLU A 322 -4.96 9.69 -13.23
CA GLU A 322 -5.10 11.09 -12.86
C GLU A 322 -5.84 11.16 -11.52
N ARG A 323 -5.21 11.68 -10.45
CA ARG A 323 -5.93 11.97 -9.20
C ARG A 323 -6.56 13.36 -9.21
N SER A 324 -7.46 13.66 -8.29
CA SER A 324 -7.97 15.01 -8.03
C SER A 324 -7.33 15.60 -6.78
N ALA A 325 -6.92 16.88 -6.85
CA ALA A 325 -6.39 17.64 -5.72
C ALA A 325 -7.50 18.07 -4.74
N GLU A 326 -8.74 18.23 -5.22
CA GLU A 326 -9.87 18.71 -4.43
C GLU A 326 -10.57 17.59 -3.65
N PHE A 327 -10.52 16.35 -4.18
CA PHE A 327 -11.32 15.24 -3.65
C PHE A 327 -10.51 14.05 -3.13
N ASN A 328 -9.17 14.10 -3.18
CA ASN A 328 -8.28 12.95 -2.88
C ASN A 328 -8.61 11.65 -3.66
N GLY A 329 -9.52 11.71 -4.65
CA GLY A 329 -10.00 10.58 -5.42
C GLY A 329 -9.37 10.48 -6.81
N VAL A 330 -9.64 9.39 -7.50
CA VAL A 330 -9.30 9.20 -8.91
C VAL A 330 -10.23 10.05 -9.78
N ASN A 331 -9.66 10.81 -10.71
CA ASN A 331 -10.40 11.65 -11.65
C ASN A 331 -10.61 10.94 -12.99
N LEU A 332 -9.58 10.28 -13.52
CA LEU A 332 -9.62 9.61 -14.81
C LEU A 332 -8.49 8.57 -14.92
N ILE A 333 -8.72 7.52 -15.71
CA ILE A 333 -7.76 6.46 -15.93
C ILE A 333 -7.58 6.25 -17.43
N HIS A 334 -6.33 6.36 -17.92
CA HIS A 334 -5.97 5.82 -19.23
C HIS A 334 -5.44 4.41 -19.03
N ARG A 335 -6.24 3.42 -19.43
CA ARG A 335 -5.98 2.01 -19.19
C ARG A 335 -5.61 1.33 -20.50
N GLY A 336 -4.40 0.78 -20.57
CA GLY A 336 -3.98 -0.13 -21.63
C GLY A 336 -4.11 -1.57 -21.18
N VAL A 337 -4.86 -2.40 -21.90
CA VAL A 337 -4.92 -3.86 -21.70
C VAL A 337 -4.46 -4.56 -22.97
N ARG A 338 -3.54 -5.52 -22.82
CA ARG A 338 -3.06 -6.34 -23.94
C ARG A 338 -4.08 -7.42 -24.27
N GLY A 339 -4.57 -7.41 -25.50
CA GLY A 339 -5.45 -8.44 -26.02
C GLY A 339 -4.72 -9.73 -26.38
N ASP A 340 -5.48 -10.77 -26.73
CA ASP A 340 -4.97 -12.07 -27.19
C ASP A 340 -4.14 -11.96 -28.48
N ASP A 341 -4.42 -10.94 -29.29
CA ASP A 341 -3.65 -10.55 -30.49
C ASP A 341 -2.30 -9.89 -30.16
N ARG A 342 -1.96 -9.76 -28.87
CA ARG A 342 -0.79 -9.07 -28.31
C ARG A 342 -0.76 -7.57 -28.57
N VAL A 343 -1.83 -6.98 -29.10
CA VAL A 343 -1.96 -5.54 -29.30
C VAL A 343 -2.47 -4.90 -28.03
N MET A 344 -1.96 -3.70 -27.72
CA MET A 344 -2.41 -2.94 -26.56
C MET A 344 -3.65 -2.10 -26.94
N ALA A 345 -4.81 -2.53 -26.47
CA ALA A 345 -6.04 -1.74 -26.53
C ALA A 345 -5.99 -0.71 -25.40
N VAL A 346 -6.29 0.55 -25.70
CA VAL A 346 -6.27 1.63 -24.70
C VAL A 346 -7.65 2.25 -24.60
N THR A 347 -8.14 2.40 -23.38
CA THR A 347 -9.42 3.02 -23.03
C THR A 347 -9.19 4.21 -22.10
N VAL A 348 -10.15 5.13 -22.11
CA VAL A 348 -10.25 6.21 -21.14
C VAL A 348 -11.46 5.91 -20.27
N GLU A 349 -11.23 5.69 -18.98
CA GLU A 349 -12.23 5.22 -18.04
C GLU A 349 -12.51 6.29 -16.99
N ALA A 350 -13.80 6.46 -16.68
CA ALA A 350 -14.22 7.21 -15.52
C ALA A 350 -13.86 6.42 -14.24
N PRO A 351 -13.64 7.11 -13.11
CA PRO A 351 -13.40 6.46 -11.83
C PRO A 351 -14.63 5.60 -11.47
N GLY A 352 -14.44 4.29 -11.41
CA GLY A 352 -15.37 3.36 -10.75
C GLY A 352 -15.09 3.30 -9.25
N ASP A 353 -15.55 2.23 -8.58
CA ASP A 353 -15.17 1.97 -7.19
C ASP A 353 -13.65 1.76 -7.10
N GLU A 354 -12.92 2.48 -6.22
CA GLU A 354 -11.45 2.39 -6.09
C GLU A 354 -10.97 0.94 -5.84
N ASN A 355 -11.89 0.11 -5.35
CA ASN A 355 -11.76 -1.31 -5.10
C ASN A 355 -11.63 -2.18 -6.35
N ASP A 356 -12.09 -1.75 -7.52
CA ASP A 356 -12.10 -2.55 -8.75
C ASP A 356 -10.87 -2.34 -9.64
N PHE A 357 -10.02 -1.38 -9.27
CA PHE A 357 -8.86 -1.01 -10.07
C PHE A 357 -7.56 -1.66 -9.59
N PRO A 358 -6.53 -1.74 -10.46
CA PRO A 358 -5.18 -2.19 -10.09
C PRO A 358 -4.45 -1.23 -9.11
N LEU A 359 -5.20 -0.37 -8.41
CA LEU A 359 -4.75 0.54 -7.35
C LEU A 359 -4.53 -0.18 -6.01
N ASN A 360 -5.24 -1.29 -5.79
CA ASN A 360 -5.09 -2.10 -4.58
C ASN A 360 -4.07 -3.21 -4.80
N VAL A 361 -2.84 -2.93 -4.37
CA VAL A 361 -1.73 -3.88 -4.36
C VAL A 361 -1.94 -4.97 -3.29
N SER A 362 -2.82 -4.72 -2.31
CA SER A 362 -3.06 -5.52 -1.11
C SER A 362 -4.21 -6.55 -1.17
N ARG A 363 -4.85 -6.77 -2.34
CA ARG A 363 -5.79 -7.89 -2.54
C ARG A 363 -5.07 -9.21 -2.77
#